data_AF-A0A1F7IZ71-F1
#
_entry.id   AF-A0A1F7IZ71-F1
#
_cell.length_a   1.000
_cell.length_b   1.000
_cell.length_c   1.000
_cell.angle_alpha   90.00
_cell.angle_beta   90.00
_cell.angle_gamma   90.00
#
_symmetry.space_group_name_H-M   'P 1'
#
loop_
_entity.id
_entity.type
_entity.pdbx_description
1 polymer ?
#
loop_
_entity_poly.entity_id
_entity_poly.type
_entity_poly.pdbx_seq_one_letter_code
_entity_poly.pdbx_strand_id
1 'polypeptide(L)'
;MKKLTTLEIIRALPIDLSIKEKLQANYSSLDEYTKLQISEVCWNAFHQMKRRIEDYWQDRITSEIANGHRKADVDLDQQLYNEVWNEIENRIEGKVEDNSKLASIREQLEQLMKPQEI
;
A
#
# COMPACT_ATOMS: atom_id res chain seq x y z
N MET A 1 15.24 10.80 -4.13
CA MET A 1 14.12 10.07 -3.49
C MET A 1 14.56 9.46 -2.19
N LYS A 2 13.62 9.25 -1.27
CA LYS A 2 13.87 8.71 0.05
C LYS A 2 14.30 7.24 -0.06
N LYS A 3 15.42 6.89 0.60
CA LYS A 3 15.82 5.49 0.77
C LYS A 3 14.92 4.89 1.85
N LEU A 4 14.22 3.80 1.53
CA LEU A 4 13.38 3.09 2.49
C LEU A 4 14.22 2.20 3.39
N THR A 5 13.90 2.21 4.67
CA THR A 5 14.41 1.27 5.67
C THR A 5 13.57 0.00 5.67
N THR A 6 14.11 -1.12 6.17
CA THR A 6 13.35 -2.37 6.35
C THR A 6 12.09 -2.16 7.19
N LEU A 7 12.13 -1.29 8.20
CA LEU A 7 10.97 -0.97 9.03
C LEU A 7 9.85 -0.25 8.25
N GLU A 8 10.22 0.67 7.36
CA GLU A 8 9.24 1.33 6.48
C GLU A 8 8.65 0.35 5.47
N ILE A 9 9.46 -0.58 4.97
CA ILE A 9 8.97 -1.65 4.11
C ILE A 9 7.96 -2.53 4.84
N ILE A 10 8.26 -2.95 6.07
CA ILE A 10 7.32 -3.73 6.90
C ILE A 10 5.97 -3.00 7.03
N ARG A 11 5.97 -1.67 7.17
CA ARG A 11 4.74 -0.86 7.20
C ARG A 11 3.99 -0.88 5.87
N ALA A 12 4.71 -0.78 4.76
CA ALA A 12 4.12 -0.75 3.42
C ALA A 12 3.48 -2.09 3.00
N LEU A 13 4.02 -3.22 3.48
CA LEU A 13 3.58 -4.56 3.06
C LEU A 13 2.10 -4.83 3.37
N PRO A 14 1.36 -5.53 2.50
CA PRO A 14 -0.03 -5.88 2.72
C PRO A 14 -0.15 -7.17 3.55
N ILE A 15 0.47 -7.18 4.74
CA ILE A 15 0.42 -8.30 5.68
C ILE A 15 -0.39 -7.91 6.92
N ASP A 16 -0.79 -8.91 7.70
CA ASP A 16 -1.58 -8.71 8.92
C ASP A 16 -0.92 -7.71 9.88
N LEU A 17 -1.72 -6.79 10.42
CA LEU A 17 -1.26 -5.74 11.33
C LEU A 17 -0.54 -6.34 12.55
N SER A 18 -1.04 -7.45 13.08
CA SER A 18 -0.41 -8.14 14.21
C SER A 18 0.99 -8.65 13.89
N ILE A 19 1.23 -9.05 12.63
CA ILE A 19 2.56 -9.47 12.15
C ILE A 19 3.46 -8.24 11.98
N LYS A 20 2.93 -7.14 11.41
CA LYS A 20 3.68 -5.87 11.30
C LYS A 20 4.14 -5.37 12.65
N GLU A 21 3.25 -5.35 13.64
CA GLU A 21 3.54 -4.90 15.00
C GLU A 21 4.58 -5.79 15.67
N LYS A 22 4.43 -7.13 15.56
CA LYS A 22 5.43 -8.08 16.07
C LYS A 22 6.79 -7.90 15.43
N LEU A 23 6.85 -7.72 14.11
CA LEU A 23 8.11 -7.49 13.41
C LEU A 23 8.74 -6.18 13.87
N GLN A 24 7.99 -5.07 13.89
CA GLN A 24 8.50 -3.76 14.30
C GLN A 24 8.99 -3.73 15.75
N ALA A 25 8.24 -4.34 16.67
CA ALA A 25 8.59 -4.35 18.10
C ALA A 25 9.88 -5.14 18.37
N ASN A 26 10.07 -6.26 17.67
CA ASN A 26 11.19 -7.16 17.94
C ASN A 26 12.42 -6.89 17.07
N TYR A 27 12.26 -6.24 15.90
CA TYR A 27 13.30 -6.12 14.87
C TYR A 27 14.65 -5.63 15.42
N SER A 28 14.64 -4.60 16.27
CA SER A 28 15.85 -4.00 16.85
C SER A 28 16.63 -4.98 17.74
N SER A 29 15.92 -5.87 18.43
CA SER A 29 16.47 -6.84 19.38
C SER A 29 16.96 -8.15 18.75
N LEU A 30 16.66 -8.38 17.47
CA LEU A 30 17.11 -9.57 16.75
C LEU A 30 18.61 -9.51 16.46
N ASP A 31 19.23 -10.68 16.35
CA ASP A 31 20.60 -10.81 15.87
C ASP A 31 20.71 -10.43 14.39
N GLU A 32 21.92 -10.10 13.95
CA GLU A 32 22.19 -9.61 12.58
C GLU A 32 21.81 -10.62 11.50
N TYR A 33 21.98 -11.92 11.75
CA TYR A 33 21.64 -12.95 10.77
C TYR A 33 20.13 -13.02 10.56
N THR A 34 19.35 -13.02 11.65
CA THR A 34 17.89 -13.00 11.58
C THR A 34 17.37 -11.70 10.95
N LYS A 35 17.98 -10.55 11.25
CA LYS A 35 17.64 -9.25 10.61
C LYS A 35 17.85 -9.30 9.10
N LEU A 36 18.93 -9.93 8.64
CA LEU A 36 19.21 -10.08 7.21
C LEU A 36 18.14 -10.94 6.54
N GLN A 37 17.80 -12.09 7.11
CA GLN A 37 16.76 -12.97 6.57
C GLN A 37 15.39 -12.26 6.48
N ILE A 38 15.00 -11.55 7.54
CA ILE A 38 13.76 -10.77 7.53
C ILE A 38 13.83 -9.67 6.46
N SER A 39 14.97 -8.98 6.35
CA SER A 39 15.15 -7.96 5.32
C SER A 39 14.98 -8.54 3.93
N GLU A 40 15.64 -9.64 3.60
CA GLU A 40 15.51 -10.28 2.28
C GLU A 40 14.06 -10.64 1.94
N VAL A 41 13.35 -11.26 2.88
CA VAL A 41 11.93 -11.60 2.70
C VAL A 41 11.07 -10.36 2.52
N CYS A 42 11.26 -9.33 3.35
CA CYS A 42 10.50 -8.08 3.28
C CYS A 42 10.76 -7.33 1.98
N TRP A 43 12.01 -7.22 1.55
CA TRP A 43 12.39 -6.58 0.29
C TRP A 43 11.84 -7.32 -0.92
N ASN A 44 11.90 -8.66 -0.92
CA ASN A 44 11.31 -9.46 -2.00
C ASN A 44 9.80 -9.27 -2.08
N ALA A 45 9.10 -9.31 -0.94
CA ALA A 45 7.66 -9.05 -0.88
C ALA A 45 7.32 -7.62 -1.33
N PHE A 46 8.14 -6.64 -0.96
CA PHE A 46 7.97 -5.24 -1.35
C PHE A 46 8.10 -5.05 -2.84
N HIS A 47 9.11 -5.65 -3.47
CA HIS A 47 9.28 -5.57 -4.92
C HIS A 47 8.14 -6.22 -5.68
N GLN A 48 7.62 -7.36 -5.19
CA GLN A 48 6.44 -7.98 -5.77
C GLN A 48 5.22 -7.07 -5.66
N MET A 49 4.97 -6.49 -4.48
CA MET A 49 3.88 -5.54 -4.27
C MET A 49 4.02 -4.31 -5.17
N LYS A 50 5.20 -3.68 -5.20
CA LYS A 50 5.48 -2.49 -6.03
C LYS A 50 5.17 -2.77 -7.51
N ARG A 51 5.62 -3.91 -8.03
CA ARG A 51 5.34 -4.32 -9.40
C ARG A 51 3.83 -4.46 -9.67
N ARG A 52 3.07 -5.03 -8.73
CA ARG A 52 1.61 -5.13 -8.88
C ARG A 52 0.91 -3.77 -8.86
N ILE A 53 1.39 -2.83 -8.05
CA ILE A 53 0.90 -1.45 -8.03
C ILE A 53 1.21 -0.75 -9.36
N GLU A 54 2.43 -0.95 -9.89
CA GLU A 54 2.83 -0.44 -11.21
C GLU A 54 1.94 -1.00 -12.32
N ASP A 55 1.75 -2.32 -12.37
CA ASP A 55 0.87 -2.99 -13.35
C ASP A 55 -0.55 -2.39 -13.30
N TYR A 56 -1.13 -2.24 -12.09
CA TYR A 56 -2.47 -1.67 -11.89
C TYR A 56 -2.58 -0.24 -12.43
N TRP A 57 -1.63 0.63 -12.09
CA TRP A 57 -1.67 2.02 -12.53
C TRP A 57 -1.41 2.16 -14.02
N GLN A 58 -0.54 1.33 -14.59
CA GLN A 58 -0.29 1.29 -16.02
C GLN A 58 -1.57 0.90 -16.79
N ASP A 59 -2.27 -0.15 -16.35
CA ASP A 59 -3.52 -0.59 -16.95
C ASP A 59 -4.62 0.49 -16.85
N ARG A 60 -4.71 1.14 -15.68
CA ARG A 60 -5.65 2.24 -15.45
C ARG A 60 -5.39 3.43 -16.36
N ILE A 61 -4.15 3.91 -16.42
CA ILE A 61 -3.76 5.05 -17.26
C ILE A 61 -4.00 4.73 -18.74
N THR A 62 -3.62 3.53 -19.18
CA THR A 62 -3.84 3.08 -20.56
C THR A 62 -5.33 3.05 -20.91
N SER A 63 -6.17 2.57 -19.98
CA SER A 63 -7.62 2.57 -20.12
C SER A 63 -8.20 3.98 -20.16
N GLU A 64 -7.69 4.91 -19.34
CA GLU A 64 -8.12 6.32 -19.36
C GLU A 64 -7.77 7.01 -20.69
N ILE A 65 -6.62 6.70 -21.27
CA ILE A 65 -6.20 7.21 -22.59
C ILE A 65 -7.09 6.63 -23.70
N ALA A 66 -7.31 5.31 -23.69
CA ALA A 66 -8.14 4.64 -24.70
C ALA A 66 -9.59 5.17 -24.72
N ASN A 67 -10.11 5.53 -23.55
CA ASN A 67 -11.45 6.10 -23.40
C ASN A 67 -11.50 7.63 -23.59
N GLY A 68 -10.37 8.28 -23.89
CA GLY A 68 -10.28 9.73 -24.10
C GLY A 68 -10.41 10.58 -22.84
N HIS A 69 -10.42 9.98 -21.65
CA HIS A 69 -10.46 10.68 -20.37
C HIS A 69 -9.11 11.31 -19.99
N ARG A 70 -8.01 10.79 -20.56
CA ARG A 70 -6.65 11.32 -20.39
C ARG A 70 -5.99 11.48 -21.76
N LYS A 71 -5.17 12.53 -21.93
CA LYS A 71 -4.32 12.68 -23.12
C LYS A 71 -3.04 11.89 -22.95
N ALA A 72 -2.57 11.25 -24.02
CA ALA A 72 -1.21 10.71 -24.04
C ALA A 72 -0.23 11.89 -24.01
N ASP A 73 0.62 11.93 -22.98
CA ASP A 73 1.62 12.98 -22.76
C ASP A 73 3.01 12.34 -22.62
N VAL A 74 4.06 13.13 -22.81
CA VAL A 74 5.46 12.68 -22.76
C VAL A 74 5.87 12.28 -21.34
N ASP A 75 5.18 12.82 -20.32
CA ASP A 75 5.48 12.60 -18.91
C ASP A 75 4.69 11.43 -18.27
N LEU A 76 4.07 10.55 -19.07
CA LEU A 76 3.29 9.41 -18.56
C LEU A 76 4.08 8.51 -17.61
N ASP A 77 5.36 8.25 -17.92
CA ASP A 77 6.22 7.44 -17.07
C ASP A 77 6.45 8.10 -15.71
N GLN A 78 6.65 9.42 -15.68
CA GLN A 78 6.82 10.17 -14.44
C GLN A 78 5.51 10.25 -13.64
N GLN A 79 4.36 10.35 -14.32
CA GLN A 79 3.04 10.30 -13.66
C GLN A 79 2.80 8.93 -13.03
N LEU A 80 2.99 7.85 -13.77
CA LEU A 80 2.90 6.48 -13.27
C LEU A 80 3.79 6.29 -12.05
N TYR A 81 5.03 6.75 -12.16
CA TYR A 81 6.00 6.69 -11.08
C TYR A 81 5.54 7.40 -9.81
N ASN A 82 4.98 8.61 -9.94
CA ASN A 82 4.46 9.39 -8.83
C ASN A 82 3.25 8.72 -8.18
N GLU A 83 2.31 8.17 -8.97
CA GLU A 83 1.13 7.48 -8.43
C GLU A 83 1.50 6.21 -7.65
N VAL A 84 2.43 5.42 -8.19
CA VAL A 84 2.96 4.24 -7.52
C VAL A 84 3.63 4.62 -6.20
N TRP A 85 4.43 5.69 -6.21
CA TRP A 85 5.12 6.14 -5.01
C TRP A 85 4.17 6.71 -3.95
N ASN A 86 3.18 7.50 -4.37
CA ASN A 86 2.15 8.04 -3.47
C ASN A 86 1.36 6.90 -2.79
N GLU A 87 1.02 5.85 -3.53
CA GLU A 87 0.36 4.66 -2.98
C GLU A 87 1.23 3.95 -1.93
N ILE A 88 2.54 3.83 -2.20
CA ILE A 88 3.50 3.26 -1.24
C ILE A 88 3.61 4.13 0.02
N GLU A 89 3.70 5.46 -0.13
CA GLU A 89 3.73 6.39 1.01
C GLU A 89 2.46 6.32 1.85
N ASN A 90 1.28 6.30 1.21
CA ASN A 90 0.00 6.14 1.90
C ASN A 90 -0.08 4.84 2.73
N ARG A 91 0.55 3.75 2.26
CA ARG A 91 0.65 2.49 3.00
C ARG A 91 1.61 2.59 4.16
N ILE A 92 2.76 3.23 3.98
CA ILE A 92 3.76 3.45 5.05
C ILE A 92 3.16 4.30 6.18
N GLU A 93 2.37 5.31 5.83
CA GLU A 93 1.70 6.21 6.77
C GLU A 93 0.46 5.59 7.44
N GLY A 94 0.05 4.37 7.06
CA GLY A 94 -1.12 3.70 7.64
C GLY A 94 -2.47 4.26 7.17
N LYS A 95 -2.47 5.26 6.27
CA LYS A 95 -3.70 5.91 5.76
C LYS A 95 -4.65 4.92 5.08
N VAL A 96 -4.12 3.87 4.46
CA VAL A 96 -4.94 2.81 3.83
C VAL A 96 -5.72 2.00 4.86
N GLU A 97 -5.10 1.72 6.01
CA GLU A 97 -5.73 0.94 7.10
C GLU A 97 -6.76 1.80 7.85
N ASP A 98 -6.49 3.08 8.04
CA ASP A 98 -7.43 4.03 8.65
C ASP A 98 -8.64 4.30 7.74
N ASN A 99 -8.44 4.45 6.43
CA ASN A 99 -9.54 4.61 5.47
C ASN A 99 -10.39 3.34 5.36
N SER A 100 -9.79 2.15 5.44
CA SER A 100 -10.51 0.87 5.48
C SER A 100 -11.38 0.73 6.73
N LYS A 101 -10.86 1.10 7.90
CA LYS A 101 -11.62 1.14 9.15
C LYS A 101 -12.76 2.15 9.11
N LEU A 102 -12.51 3.35 8.58
CA LEU A 102 -13.55 4.37 8.41
C LEU A 102 -14.66 3.92 7.45
N ALA A 103 -14.31 3.25 6.35
CA ALA A 103 -15.29 2.70 5.42
C ALA A 103 -16.16 1.62 6.07
N SER A 104 -15.58 0.72 6.88
CA SER A 104 -16.37 -0.31 7.57
C SER A 104 -17.26 0.27 8.67
N ILE A 105 -16.80 1.29 9.41
CA ILE A 105 -17.64 2.02 10.37
C ILE A 105 -18.81 2.70 9.65
N ARG A 106 -18.56 3.28 8.47
CA ARG A 106 -19.61 3.91 7.66
C ARG A 106 -20.66 2.90 7.20
N GLU A 107 -20.23 1.73 6.71
CA GLU A 107 -21.15 0.65 6.34
C GLU A 107 -21.96 0.16 7.55
N GLN A 108 -21.34 0.02 8.72
CA GLN A 108 -22.03 -0.37 9.96
C GLN A 108 -23.05 0.69 10.40
N LEU A 109 -22.71 1.97 10.32
CA LEU A 109 -23.63 3.07 10.60
C LEU A 109 -24.80 3.09 9.61
N GLU A 110 -24.53 2.90 8.32
CA GLU A 110 -25.58 2.81 7.29
C GLU A 110 -26.51 1.61 7.52
N GLN A 111 -26.00 0.48 7.98
CA GLN A 111 -26.82 -0.69 8.35
C GLN A 111 -27.70 -0.43 9.59
N LEU A 112 -27.18 0.30 10.59
CA LEU A 112 -27.93 0.68 11.79
C LEU A 112 -28.97 1.79 11.53
N MET A 113 -28.74 2.60 10.50
CA MET A 113 -29.65 3.68 10.08
C MET A 113 -30.69 3.24 9.05
N LYS A 114 -30.62 2.02 8.51
CA LYS A 114 -31.73 1.46 7.73
C LYS A 114 -32.93 1.30 8.66
N PRO A 115 -34.09 1.92 8.35
CA PRO A 115 -35.26 1.79 9.17
C PRO A 115 -35.62 0.30 9.28
N GLN A 116 -35.86 -0.18 10.50
CA GLN A 116 -36.53 -1.46 10.69
C GLN A 116 -37.90 -1.33 10.01
N GLU A 117 -38.05 -1.94 8.83
CA GLU A 117 -39.37 -2.18 8.26
C GLU A 117 -40.10 -3.11 9.24
N ILE A 118 -41.01 -2.52 10.02
CA ILE A 118 -42.03 -3.21 10.83
C ILE A 118 -43.28 -3.35 9.97
#